data_AF-A0A9P7BM93-F1
#
_entry.id   AF-A0A9P7BM93-F1
#
_cell.length_a   1.000
_cell.length_b   1.000
_cell.length_c   1.000
_cell.angle_alpha   90.00
_cell.angle_beta   90.00
_cell.angle_gamma   90.00
#
_symmetry.space_group_name_H-M   'P 1'
#
loop_
_entity.id
_entity.type
_entity.pdbx_description
1 polymer ?
#
loop_
_entity_poly.entity_id
_entity_poly.type
_entity_poly.pdbx_seq_one_letter_code
_entity_poly.pdbx_strand_id
1 'polypeptide(L)'
;MLDQGHNDDIWAESDEEHRDYEKNLAEKEWDRLQDDHGNSGYKEGIIEGKEVNMQRGFDEGYKEGLAIGKAVGKLRGLVSSRLVFYKHILKNEKAAKELESLFDEIDSIEVNHVFSTDYFRKGGPKDKASYVAPKDFVRDLKEKVDAQLEATSKRYSQQY
;
A
#
# COMPACT_ATOMS: atom_id res chain seq x y z
N MET A 1 89.96 24.58 -20.91
CA MET A 1 89.70 24.75 -19.47
C MET A 1 88.37 24.09 -19.22
N LEU A 2 88.35 23.03 -18.43
CA LEU A 2 87.15 22.28 -18.07
C LEU A 2 86.32 23.15 -17.13
N ASP A 3 85.05 23.38 -17.45
CA ASP A 3 84.05 23.74 -16.44
C ASP A 3 82.93 22.71 -16.52
N GLN A 4 82.97 21.77 -15.58
CA GLN A 4 81.91 20.80 -15.37
C GLN A 4 80.74 21.56 -14.77
N GLY A 5 79.76 21.91 -15.62
CA GLY A 5 78.45 22.33 -15.15
C GLY A 5 77.77 21.13 -14.47
N HIS A 6 78.03 20.95 -13.18
CA HIS A 6 77.22 20.10 -12.33
C HIS A 6 75.85 20.79 -12.23
N ASN A 7 74.89 20.30 -13.03
CA ASN A 7 73.51 20.76 -12.98
C ASN A 7 72.85 20.11 -11.75
N ASP A 8 73.22 20.58 -10.56
CA ASP A 8 72.49 20.33 -9.31
C ASP A 8 71.18 21.14 -9.35
N ASP A 9 70.27 20.76 -10.24
CA ASP A 9 68.91 21.28 -10.20
C ASP A 9 68.15 20.49 -9.12
N ILE A 10 68.36 20.89 -7.87
CA ILE A 10 67.78 20.33 -6.63
C ILE A 10 66.24 20.25 -6.72
N TRP A 11 65.63 21.03 -7.62
CA TRP A 11 64.18 21.10 -7.83
C TRP A 11 63.64 20.12 -8.88
N ALA A 12 64.48 19.59 -9.79
CA ALA A 12 64.03 18.66 -10.82
C ALA A 12 63.71 17.26 -10.25
N GLU A 13 64.43 16.83 -9.21
CA GLU A 13 64.18 15.57 -8.49
C GLU A 13 62.92 15.69 -7.58
N SER A 14 62.68 16.89 -7.01
CA SER A 14 61.48 17.21 -6.24
C SER A 14 60.20 17.22 -7.08
N ASP A 15 60.26 17.57 -8.37
CA ASP A 15 59.10 17.59 -9.27
C ASP A 15 58.66 16.17 -9.71
N GLU A 16 59.58 15.21 -9.78
CA GLU A 16 59.25 13.80 -10.04
C GLU A 16 58.61 13.14 -8.81
N GLU A 17 59.17 13.33 -7.62
CA GLU A 17 58.57 12.84 -6.37
C GLU A 17 57.18 13.45 -6.09
N HIS A 18 56.99 14.74 -6.41
CA HIS A 18 55.70 15.41 -6.25
C HIS A 18 54.63 14.85 -7.22
N ARG A 19 55.00 14.56 -8.47
CA ARG A 19 54.10 13.94 -9.45
C ARG A 19 53.73 12.50 -9.07
N ASP A 20 54.67 11.74 -8.56
CA ASP A 20 54.39 10.39 -8.06
C ASP A 20 53.51 10.43 -6.80
N TYR A 21 53.71 11.40 -5.91
CA TYR A 21 52.83 11.59 -4.75
C TYR A 21 51.39 11.94 -5.16
N GLU A 22 51.22 12.88 -6.10
CA GLU A 22 49.90 13.27 -6.64
C GLU A 22 49.21 12.10 -7.34
N LYS A 23 49.95 11.31 -8.12
CA LYS A 23 49.41 10.12 -8.78
C LYS A 23 48.96 9.06 -7.78
N ASN A 24 49.78 8.76 -6.77
CA ASN A 24 49.43 7.82 -5.71
C ASN A 24 48.22 8.30 -4.88
N LEU A 25 48.09 9.61 -4.67
CA LEU A 25 46.94 10.21 -3.99
C LEU A 25 45.67 10.08 -4.86
N ALA A 26 45.79 10.38 -6.16
CA ALA A 26 44.68 10.25 -7.11
C ALA A 26 44.20 8.80 -7.26
N GLU A 27 45.11 7.81 -7.29
CA GLU A 27 44.76 6.39 -7.32
C GLU A 27 44.01 5.97 -6.05
N LYS A 28 44.47 6.40 -4.87
CA LYS A 28 43.78 6.14 -3.60
C LYS A 28 42.40 6.78 -3.52
N GLU A 29 42.28 8.02 -4.00
CA GLU A 29 41.00 8.72 -4.06
C GLU A 29 40.04 8.03 -5.05
N TRP A 30 40.56 7.55 -6.18
CA TRP A 30 39.81 6.80 -7.17
C TRP A 30 39.28 5.48 -6.60
N ASP A 31 40.14 4.70 -5.93
CA ASP A 31 39.74 3.45 -5.29
C ASP A 31 38.67 3.69 -4.22
N ARG A 32 38.86 4.72 -3.38
CA ARG A 32 37.88 5.11 -2.36
C ARG A 32 36.54 5.50 -2.98
N LEU A 33 36.57 6.29 -4.05
CA LEU A 33 35.37 6.72 -4.77
C LEU A 33 34.64 5.52 -5.39
N GLN A 34 35.38 4.57 -5.96
CA GLN A 34 34.83 3.38 -6.59
C GLN A 34 34.18 2.45 -5.56
N ASP A 35 34.81 2.26 -4.39
CA ASP A 35 34.25 1.48 -3.28
C ASP A 35 32.99 2.15 -2.70
N ASP A 36 33.03 3.47 -2.51
CA ASP A 36 31.88 4.23 -2.00
C ASP A 36 30.69 4.15 -2.97
N HIS A 37 30.93 4.33 -4.28
CA HIS A 37 29.87 4.22 -5.29
C HIS A 37 29.37 2.78 -5.45
N GLY A 38 30.26 1.77 -5.42
CA GLY A 38 29.86 0.37 -5.50
C GLY A 38 28.97 -0.05 -4.34
N ASN A 39 29.35 0.31 -3.11
CA ASN A 39 28.58 0.00 -1.91
C ASN A 39 27.25 0.78 -1.88
N SER A 40 27.29 2.06 -2.24
CA SER A 40 26.08 2.90 -2.29
C SER A 40 25.11 2.42 -3.36
N GLY A 41 25.59 2.15 -4.58
CA GLY A 41 24.78 1.63 -5.68
C GLY A 41 24.20 0.24 -5.39
N TYR A 42 24.94 -0.65 -4.71
CA TYR A 42 24.40 -1.95 -4.28
C TYR A 42 23.27 -1.79 -3.26
N LYS A 43 23.46 -0.93 -2.25
CA LYS A 43 22.42 -0.64 -1.25
C LYS A 43 21.19 -0.03 -1.90
N GLU A 44 21.38 0.95 -2.77
CA GLU A 44 20.31 1.63 -3.49
C GLU A 44 19.54 0.66 -4.39
N GLY A 45 20.24 -0.21 -5.14
CA GLY A 45 19.60 -1.24 -5.96
C GLY A 45 18.78 -2.25 -5.14
N ILE A 46 19.22 -2.62 -3.93
CA ILE A 46 18.42 -3.44 -3.01
C ILE A 46 17.17 -2.70 -2.54
N ILE A 47 17.30 -1.41 -2.21
CA ILE A 47 16.19 -0.59 -1.73
C ILE A 47 15.16 -0.43 -2.85
N GLU A 48 15.60 0.00 -4.03
CA GLU A 48 14.74 0.18 -5.20
C GLU A 48 14.04 -1.13 -5.59
N GLY A 49 14.77 -2.25 -5.62
CA GLY A 49 14.18 -3.56 -5.91
C GLY A 49 13.12 -4.00 -4.89
N LYS A 50 13.28 -3.64 -3.61
CA LYS A 50 12.26 -3.89 -2.57
C LYS A 50 11.07 -2.96 -2.74
N GLU A 51 11.32 -1.68 -3.00
CA GLU A 51 10.31 -0.65 -3.14
C GLU A 51 9.41 -0.92 -4.35
N VAL A 52 9.99 -1.25 -5.51
CA VAL A 52 9.21 -1.59 -6.72
C VAL A 52 8.29 -2.78 -6.46
N ASN A 53 8.77 -3.83 -5.79
CA ASN A 53 7.93 -4.99 -5.49
C ASN A 53 6.84 -4.66 -4.45
N MET A 54 7.16 -3.86 -3.44
CA MET A 54 6.20 -3.40 -2.44
C MET A 54 5.10 -2.54 -3.07
N GLN A 55 5.47 -1.60 -3.94
CA GLN A 55 4.53 -0.69 -4.60
C GLN A 55 3.57 -1.46 -5.52
N ARG A 56 4.07 -2.47 -6.26
CA ARG A 56 3.20 -3.33 -7.08
C ARG A 56 2.15 -4.05 -6.24
N GLY A 57 2.55 -4.61 -5.09
CA GLY A 57 1.61 -5.26 -4.17
C GLY A 57 0.59 -4.27 -3.58
N PHE A 58 1.03 -3.05 -3.26
CA PHE A 58 0.14 -1.98 -2.81
C PHE A 58 -0.87 -1.59 -3.90
N ASP A 59 -0.43 -1.35 -5.13
CA ASP A 59 -1.29 -0.90 -6.24
C ASP A 59 -2.38 -1.94 -6.56
N GLU A 60 -2.04 -3.23 -6.50
CA GLU A 60 -2.99 -4.34 -6.66
C GLU A 60 -4.02 -4.35 -5.52
N GLY A 61 -3.55 -4.31 -4.27
CA GLY A 61 -4.42 -4.26 -3.09
C GLY A 61 -5.29 -3.00 -3.06
N TYR A 62 -4.76 -1.85 -3.51
CA TYR A 62 -5.49 -0.58 -3.58
C TYR A 62 -6.63 -0.65 -4.57
N LYS A 63 -6.43 -1.21 -5.78
CA LYS A 63 -7.49 -1.36 -6.78
C LYS A 63 -8.66 -2.20 -6.26
N GLU A 64 -8.36 -3.33 -5.62
CA GLU A 64 -9.39 -4.21 -5.07
C GLU A 64 -10.06 -3.60 -3.83
N GLY A 65 -9.26 -3.09 -2.89
CA GLY A 65 -9.75 -2.42 -1.68
C GLY A 65 -10.61 -1.21 -1.97
N LEU A 66 -10.25 -0.40 -2.98
CA LEU A 66 -11.05 0.75 -3.41
C LEU A 66 -12.41 0.31 -3.98
N ALA A 67 -12.43 -0.71 -4.83
CA ALA A 67 -13.67 -1.22 -5.41
C ALA A 67 -14.62 -1.75 -4.32
N ILE A 68 -14.09 -2.50 -3.36
CA ILE A 68 -14.87 -3.08 -2.26
C ILE A 68 -15.31 -2.01 -1.27
N GLY A 69 -14.40 -1.14 -0.83
CA GLY A 69 -14.70 -0.04 0.08
C GLY A 69 -15.77 0.90 -0.49
N LYS A 70 -15.73 1.18 -1.80
CA LYS A 70 -16.77 1.95 -2.48
C LYS A 70 -18.12 1.23 -2.48
N ALA A 71 -18.14 -0.10 -2.68
CA ALA A 71 -19.37 -0.88 -2.65
C ALA A 71 -20.00 -0.92 -1.25
N VAL A 72 -19.21 -1.20 -0.21
CA VAL A 72 -19.66 -1.20 1.19
C VAL A 72 -20.14 0.20 1.60
N GLY A 73 -19.38 1.24 1.26
CA GLY A 73 -19.76 2.63 1.52
C GLY A 73 -21.09 3.02 0.85
N LYS A 74 -21.35 2.54 -0.38
CA LYS A 74 -22.63 2.75 -1.05
C LYS A 74 -23.79 2.07 -0.31
N LEU A 75 -23.61 0.83 0.14
CA LEU A 75 -24.63 0.10 0.90
C LEU A 75 -24.91 0.80 2.24
N ARG A 76 -23.88 1.22 2.96
CA ARG A 76 -23.98 2.00 4.20
C ARG A 76 -24.79 3.29 3.99
N GLY A 77 -24.47 4.04 2.94
CA GLY A 77 -25.20 5.26 2.58
C GLY A 77 -26.68 5.00 2.25
N LEU A 78 -26.97 3.89 1.56
CA LEU A 78 -28.33 3.51 1.21
C LEU A 78 -29.15 3.18 2.46
N VAL A 79 -28.64 2.35 3.36
CA VAL A 79 -29.30 2.03 4.64
C VAL A 79 -29.49 3.28 5.50
N SER A 80 -28.46 4.13 5.61
CA SER A 80 -28.54 5.39 6.37
C SER A 80 -29.63 6.33 5.84
N SER A 81 -29.74 6.48 4.51
CA SER A 81 -30.79 7.31 3.91
C SER A 81 -32.20 6.81 4.23
N ARG A 82 -32.40 5.49 4.25
CA ARG A 82 -33.69 4.86 4.58
C ARG A 82 -33.99 4.97 6.07
N LEU A 83 -32.99 4.81 6.92
CA LEU A 83 -33.11 5.01 8.35
C LEU A 83 -33.62 6.43 8.67
N VAL A 84 -33.00 7.46 8.08
CA VAL A 84 -33.42 8.86 8.23
C VAL A 84 -34.86 9.05 7.73
N PHE A 85 -35.21 8.47 6.58
CA PHE A 85 -36.58 8.54 6.03
C PHE A 85 -37.62 7.93 6.99
N TYR A 86 -37.40 6.72 7.48
CA TYR A 86 -38.35 6.07 8.40
C TYR A 86 -38.43 6.76 9.77
N LYS A 87 -37.30 7.25 10.29
CA LYS A 87 -37.24 7.93 11.60
C LYS A 87 -37.88 9.31 11.59
N HIS A 88 -37.58 10.13 10.58
CA HIS A 88 -37.98 11.54 10.58
C HIS A 88 -39.24 11.83 9.77
N ILE A 89 -39.44 11.15 8.63
CA ILE A 89 -40.58 11.44 7.74
C ILE A 89 -41.78 10.59 8.12
N LEU A 90 -41.61 9.26 8.18
CA LEU A 90 -42.70 8.35 8.53
C LEU A 90 -42.90 8.21 10.06
N LYS A 91 -41.94 8.68 10.88
CA LYS A 91 -41.94 8.54 12.34
C LYS A 91 -42.23 7.10 12.80
N ASN A 92 -41.74 6.12 12.03
CA ASN A 92 -41.90 4.71 12.33
C ASN A 92 -40.66 4.20 13.08
N GLU A 93 -40.75 4.19 14.40
CA GLU A 93 -39.65 3.77 15.29
C GLU A 93 -39.30 2.28 15.12
N LYS A 94 -40.26 1.42 14.78
CA LYS A 94 -40.00 -0.02 14.59
C LYS A 94 -39.15 -0.27 13.35
N ALA A 95 -39.53 0.34 12.23
CA ALA A 95 -38.76 0.29 10.99
C ALA A 95 -37.37 0.92 11.16
N ALA A 96 -37.29 2.05 11.89
CA ALA A 96 -36.02 2.70 12.18
C ALA A 96 -35.10 1.78 13.00
N LYS A 97 -35.59 1.12 14.05
CA LYS A 97 -34.77 0.24 14.89
C LYS A 97 -34.24 -0.98 14.12
N GLU A 98 -35.03 -1.57 13.22
CA GLU A 98 -34.57 -2.67 12.36
C GLU A 98 -33.44 -2.20 11.43
N LEU A 99 -33.56 -1.01 10.83
CA LEU A 99 -32.53 -0.45 9.95
C LEU A 99 -31.30 0.04 10.72
N GLU A 100 -31.46 0.47 11.97
CA GLU A 100 -30.36 0.84 12.86
C GLU A 100 -29.48 -0.38 13.16
N SER A 101 -30.07 -1.54 13.48
CA SER A 101 -29.29 -2.77 13.65
C SER A 101 -28.54 -3.20 12.39
N LEU A 102 -29.13 -3.00 11.20
CA LEU A 102 -28.45 -3.29 9.93
C LEU A 102 -27.33 -2.28 9.65
N PHE A 103 -27.53 -1.02 10.00
CA PHE A 103 -26.52 0.02 9.87
C PHE A 103 -25.32 -0.28 10.77
N ASP A 104 -25.55 -0.62 12.03
CA ASP A 104 -24.49 -0.96 12.99
C ASP A 104 -23.71 -2.20 12.53
N GLU A 105 -24.39 -3.20 11.96
CA GLU A 105 -23.73 -4.37 11.38
C GLU A 105 -22.78 -3.96 10.24
N ILE A 106 -23.23 -3.10 9.31
CA ILE A 106 -22.39 -2.62 8.21
C ILE A 106 -21.25 -1.74 8.73
N ASP A 107 -21.47 -0.94 9.77
CA ASP A 107 -20.47 -0.07 10.37
C ASP A 107 -19.36 -0.87 11.08
N SER A 108 -19.70 -2.04 11.62
CA SER A 108 -18.75 -2.96 12.25
C SER A 108 -17.85 -3.73 11.27
N ILE A 109 -18.07 -3.60 9.95
CA ILE A 109 -17.29 -4.31 8.93
C ILE A 109 -15.88 -3.70 8.84
N GLU A 110 -14.94 -4.35 9.51
CA GLU A 110 -13.50 -4.10 9.37
C GLU A 110 -12.85 -4.84 8.19
N VAL A 111 -11.61 -4.44 7.88
CA VAL A 111 -10.77 -5.03 6.82
C VAL A 111 -10.65 -6.56 6.95
N ASN A 112 -10.53 -7.09 8.18
CA ASN A 112 -10.36 -8.52 8.42
C ASN A 112 -11.61 -9.36 8.07
N HIS A 113 -12.79 -8.74 8.04
CA HIS A 113 -14.02 -9.40 7.61
C HIS A 113 -14.06 -9.58 6.08
N VAL A 114 -13.40 -8.68 5.35
CA VAL A 114 -13.36 -8.67 3.88
C VAL A 114 -12.14 -9.43 3.36
N PHE A 115 -10.97 -9.15 3.92
CA PHE A 115 -9.69 -9.73 3.52
C PHE A 115 -9.18 -10.67 4.61
N SER A 116 -9.57 -11.94 4.49
CA SER A 116 -9.09 -12.97 5.42
C SER A 116 -7.59 -13.24 5.23
N THR A 117 -6.94 -13.80 6.27
CA THR A 117 -5.52 -14.17 6.18
C THR A 117 -5.24 -15.18 5.06
N ASP A 118 -6.25 -15.95 4.66
CA ASP A 118 -6.19 -16.92 3.56
C ASP A 118 -6.11 -16.25 2.18
N TYR A 119 -6.67 -15.05 2.01
CA TYR A 119 -6.57 -14.29 0.76
C TYR A 119 -5.10 -13.96 0.41
N PHE A 120 -4.27 -13.65 1.42
CA PHE A 120 -2.87 -13.28 1.21
C PHE A 120 -1.92 -14.49 1.04
N ARG A 121 -2.42 -15.74 1.12
CA ARG A 121 -1.56 -16.92 1.01
C ARG A 121 -1.27 -17.29 -0.43
N LYS A 122 0.02 -17.36 -0.77
CA LYS A 122 0.52 -17.81 -2.09
C LYS A 122 0.08 -19.24 -2.47
N GLY A 123 -0.22 -20.10 -1.48
CA GLY A 123 -0.71 -21.47 -1.68
C GLY A 123 -2.25 -21.60 -1.75
N GLY A 124 -2.97 -20.48 -1.71
CA GLY A 124 -4.42 -20.43 -1.58
C GLY A 124 -4.92 -20.67 -0.14
N PRO A 125 -6.25 -20.70 0.06
CA PRO A 125 -6.85 -20.89 1.37
C PRO A 125 -6.51 -22.26 1.96
N LYS A 126 -6.25 -22.32 3.28
CA LYS A 126 -6.06 -23.61 3.99
C LYS A 126 -7.32 -24.47 3.93
N ASP A 127 -8.47 -23.82 4.08
CA ASP A 127 -9.79 -24.44 3.95
C ASP A 127 -10.57 -23.75 2.84
N LYS A 128 -10.73 -24.44 1.72
CA LYS A 128 -11.47 -23.92 0.57
C LYS A 128 -12.98 -23.87 0.80
N ALA A 129 -13.51 -24.64 1.76
CA ALA A 129 -14.95 -24.71 2.01
C ALA A 129 -15.45 -23.54 2.87
N SER A 130 -14.62 -23.08 3.81
CA SER A 130 -14.93 -21.95 4.70
C SER A 130 -14.51 -20.58 4.14
N TYR A 131 -13.68 -20.57 3.09
CA TYR A 131 -13.17 -19.34 2.52
C TYR A 131 -14.21 -18.61 1.65
N VAL A 132 -14.46 -17.35 2.00
CA VAL A 132 -15.25 -16.42 1.18
C VAL A 132 -14.30 -15.42 0.53
N ALA A 133 -14.38 -15.30 -0.80
CA ALA A 133 -13.59 -14.30 -1.51
C ALA A 133 -14.15 -12.89 -1.25
N PRO A 134 -13.30 -11.84 -1.25
CA PRO A 134 -13.75 -10.47 -0.97
C PRO A 134 -14.90 -10.00 -1.88
N LYS A 135 -14.91 -10.43 -3.15
CA LYS A 135 -15.99 -10.14 -4.11
C LYS A 135 -17.30 -10.82 -3.76
N ASP A 136 -17.24 -12.07 -3.32
CA ASP A 136 -18.43 -12.83 -2.91
C ASP A 136 -19.01 -12.24 -1.62
N PHE A 137 -18.16 -11.85 -0.66
CA PHE A 137 -18.59 -11.14 0.55
C PHE A 137 -19.40 -9.88 0.22
N VAL A 138 -18.93 -9.05 -0.72
CA VAL A 138 -19.65 -7.85 -1.14
C VAL A 138 -20.98 -8.19 -1.82
N ARG A 139 -21.03 -9.26 -2.62
CA ARG A 139 -22.27 -9.71 -3.26
C ARG A 139 -23.28 -10.15 -2.20
N ASP A 140 -22.86 -11.00 -1.27
CA ASP A 140 -23.72 -11.55 -0.22
C ASP A 140 -24.22 -10.42 0.71
N LEU A 141 -23.36 -9.46 1.04
CA LEU A 141 -23.75 -8.26 1.79
C LEU A 141 -24.78 -7.43 1.04
N LYS A 142 -24.57 -7.21 -0.27
CA LYS A 142 -25.53 -6.48 -1.11
C LYS A 142 -26.89 -7.18 -1.13
N GLU A 143 -26.91 -8.51 -1.33
CA GLU A 143 -28.13 -9.30 -1.34
C GLU A 143 -28.87 -9.23 0.00
N LYS A 144 -28.14 -9.32 1.12
CA LYS A 144 -28.71 -9.16 2.46
C LYS A 144 -29.33 -7.77 2.66
N VAL A 145 -28.61 -6.71 2.28
CA VAL A 145 -29.10 -5.33 2.40
C VAL A 145 -30.34 -5.11 1.54
N ASP A 146 -30.31 -5.52 0.27
CA ASP A 146 -31.43 -5.37 -0.65
C ASP A 146 -32.66 -6.14 -0.14
N ALA A 147 -32.48 -7.38 0.33
CA ALA A 147 -33.56 -8.21 0.88
C ALA A 147 -34.18 -7.59 2.14
N GLN A 148 -33.35 -7.07 3.06
CA GLN A 148 -33.84 -6.47 4.30
C GLN A 148 -34.59 -5.16 4.03
N LEU A 149 -34.10 -4.35 3.09
CA LEU A 149 -34.79 -3.13 2.68
C LEU A 149 -36.13 -3.40 2.00
N GLU A 150 -36.21 -4.42 1.14
CA GLU A 150 -37.48 -4.85 0.57
C GLU A 150 -38.44 -5.37 1.65
N ALA A 151 -37.94 -6.16 2.60
CA ALA A 151 -38.76 -6.70 3.68
C ALA A 151 -39.32 -5.58 4.57
N THR A 152 -38.48 -4.61 4.98
CA THR A 152 -38.92 -3.42 5.72
C THR A 152 -39.91 -2.59 4.89
N SER A 153 -39.62 -2.38 3.60
CA SER A 153 -40.54 -1.66 2.71
C SER A 153 -41.90 -2.34 2.60
N LYS A 154 -41.96 -3.66 2.38
CA LYS A 154 -43.24 -4.41 2.28
C LYS A 154 -44.01 -4.41 3.59
N ARG A 155 -43.33 -4.61 4.73
CA ARG A 155 -43.95 -4.62 6.07
C ARG A 155 -44.60 -3.30 6.43
N TYR A 156 -43.97 -2.19 6.07
CA TYR A 156 -44.42 -0.85 6.46
C TYR A 156 -45.09 -0.06 5.33
N SER A 157 -45.18 -0.62 4.12
CA SER A 157 -45.95 -0.10 2.99
C SER A 157 -47.46 -0.19 3.18
N GLN A 158 -47.96 -1.10 4.02
CA GLN A 158 -49.41 -1.25 4.29
C GLN A 158 -49.93 -0.37 5.44
N GLN A 159 -49.07 0.44 6.06
CA GLN A 159 -49.46 1.35 7.13
C GLN A 159 -49.86 2.76 6.64
N TYR A 160 -49.90 2.97 5.32
CA TYR A 160 -50.31 4.21 4.67
C TYR A 160 -51.26 3.94 3.51
#